data_AF-A0A6A2R939-F1
#
_entry.id   AF-A0A6A2R939-F1
#
_cell.length_a   1.000
_cell.length_b   1.000
_cell.length_c   1.000
_cell.angle_alpha   90.00
_cell.angle_beta   90.00
_cell.angle_gamma   90.00
#
_symmetry.space_group_name_H-M   'P 1'
#
loop_
_entity.id
_entity.type
_entity.pdbx_description
1 polymer ?
#
loop_
_entity_poly.entity_id
_entity_poly.type
_entity_poly.pdbx_seq_one_letter_code
_entity_poly.pdbx_strand_id
1 'polypeptide(L)'
;MKDFTKWAAMWDAYNRMGEAVSGSPASICQGIGVTLMMVFDFVGLIAVAVIGGGGGDPEKSPFFRLTTAIAVIGGVLALASPFLPSHNDARISEPPTLTEQIERTWNLDELDGCRNMGHGLTDNPSLPKSGLEDGDWKCVAYTDNQRAEVTVHIKGDKVGLYKADGKALLAKGKD
;
A
#
# COMPACT_ATOMS: atom_id res chain seq x y z
N MET A 1 -26.14 -5.27 -7.63
CA MET A 1 -24.78 -4.75 -7.44
C MET A 1 -23.78 -5.84 -7.82
N LYS A 2 -22.58 -5.46 -8.26
CA LYS A 2 -21.45 -6.32 -8.62
C LYS A 2 -20.33 -6.15 -7.61
N ASP A 3 -19.55 -7.20 -7.43
CA ASP A 3 -18.44 -7.25 -6.47
C ASP A 3 -17.17 -6.66 -7.11
N PHE A 4 -16.60 -5.64 -6.46
CA PHE A 4 -15.40 -4.94 -6.86
C PHE A 4 -14.23 -5.20 -5.90
N THR A 5 -14.33 -6.19 -5.00
CA THR A 5 -13.29 -6.54 -4.00
C THR A 5 -11.93 -6.78 -4.67
N LYS A 6 -11.91 -7.45 -5.82
CA LYS A 6 -10.67 -7.69 -6.57
C LYS A 6 -10.06 -6.41 -7.13
N TRP A 7 -10.89 -5.50 -7.63
CA TRP A 7 -10.45 -4.20 -8.14
C TRP A 7 -9.91 -3.33 -7.00
N ALA A 8 -10.62 -3.30 -5.86
CA ALA A 8 -10.18 -2.60 -4.66
C ALA A 8 -8.83 -3.15 -4.15
N ALA A 9 -8.66 -4.46 -4.14
CA ALA A 9 -7.39 -5.10 -3.79
C ALA A 9 -6.24 -4.75 -4.73
N MET A 10 -6.50 -4.55 -6.03
CA MET A 10 -5.47 -4.07 -6.97
C MET A 10 -5.01 -2.65 -6.64
N TRP A 11 -5.94 -1.75 -6.33
CA TRP A 11 -5.61 -0.38 -5.92
C TRP A 11 -4.93 -0.32 -4.55
N ASP A 12 -5.36 -1.13 -3.59
CA ASP A 12 -4.71 -1.28 -2.28
C ASP A 12 -3.26 -1.82 -2.42
N ALA A 13 -3.02 -2.76 -3.35
CA ALA A 13 -1.67 -3.20 -3.68
C ALA A 13 -0.84 -2.11 -4.39
N TYR A 14 -1.43 -1.39 -5.34
CA TYR A 14 -0.76 -0.32 -6.09
C TYR A 14 -0.38 0.87 -5.18
N ASN A 15 -1.27 1.31 -4.30
CA ASN A 15 -1.04 2.42 -3.39
C ASN A 15 0.01 2.10 -2.32
N ARG A 16 0.21 0.82 -1.99
CA ARG A 16 1.29 0.35 -1.09
C ARG A 16 2.64 0.19 -1.79
N MET A 17 2.73 0.44 -3.10
CA MET A 17 4.02 0.44 -3.80
C MET A 17 4.87 1.63 -3.35
N GLY A 18 6.08 1.34 -2.89
CA GLY A 18 7.00 2.34 -2.32
C GLY A 18 6.99 2.39 -0.79
N GLU A 19 6.07 1.69 -0.11
CA GLU A 19 6.23 1.47 1.33
C GLU A 19 7.39 0.51 1.59
N ALA A 20 8.17 0.78 2.64
CA ALA A 20 9.20 -0.14 3.10
C ALA A 20 8.52 -1.44 3.56
N VAL A 21 8.74 -2.54 2.84
CA VAL A 21 8.13 -3.82 3.23
C VAL A 21 8.77 -4.25 4.54
N SER A 22 7.97 -4.38 5.60
CA SER A 22 8.41 -5.03 6.84
C SER A 22 8.85 -6.46 6.51
N GLY A 23 10.14 -6.75 6.69
CA GLY A 23 10.74 -8.03 6.27
C GLY A 23 11.54 -7.98 4.96
N SER A 24 11.71 -6.80 4.34
CA SER A 24 12.66 -6.63 3.24
C SER A 24 14.11 -6.88 3.71
N PRO A 25 15.01 -7.36 2.83
CA PRO A 25 16.42 -7.54 3.16
C PRO A 25 17.07 -6.27 3.75
N ALA A 26 16.70 -5.08 3.24
CA ALA A 26 17.18 -3.80 3.77
C ALA A 26 16.68 -3.54 5.20
N SER A 27 15.38 -3.72 5.47
CA SER A 27 14.79 -3.48 6.79
C SER A 27 15.29 -4.47 7.85
N ILE A 28 15.50 -5.73 7.47
CA ILE A 28 16.05 -6.77 8.34
C ILE A 28 17.52 -6.46 8.67
N CYS A 29 18.35 -6.14 7.67
CA CYS A 29 19.76 -5.80 7.90
C CYS A 29 19.91 -4.53 8.74
N GLN A 30 19.07 -3.52 8.51
CA GLN A 30 19.06 -2.30 9.33
C GLN A 30 18.62 -2.59 10.77
N GLY A 31 17.52 -3.33 10.97
CA GLY A 31 16.99 -3.64 12.30
C GLY A 31 17.95 -4.51 13.13
N ILE A 32 18.46 -5.60 12.54
CA ILE A 32 19.45 -6.47 13.18
C ILE A 32 20.75 -5.70 13.40
N GLY A 33 21.23 -4.97 12.40
CA GLY A 33 22.48 -4.22 12.47
C GLY A 33 22.51 -3.19 13.59
N VAL A 34 21.47 -2.35 13.68
CA VAL A 34 21.33 -1.34 14.74
C VAL A 34 21.19 -1.97 16.12
N THR A 35 20.42 -3.06 16.24
CA THR A 35 20.24 -3.77 17.52
C THR A 35 21.56 -4.36 18.01
N LEU A 36 22.32 -5.00 17.11
CA LEU A 36 23.62 -5.58 17.44
C LEU A 36 24.62 -4.49 17.85
N MET A 37 24.65 -3.34 17.16
CA MET A 37 25.48 -2.21 17.57
C MET A 37 25.09 -1.74 18.97
N MET A 38 23.82 -1.34 19.19
CA MET A 38 23.40 -0.75 20.47
C MET A 38 23.61 -1.69 21.66
N VAL A 39 23.22 -2.97 21.53
CA VAL A 39 23.30 -3.92 22.64
C VAL A 39 24.76 -4.26 22.95
N PHE A 40 25.57 -4.56 21.94
CA PHE A 40 26.93 -5.03 22.17
C PHE A 40 27.92 -3.90 22.42
N ASP A 41 27.67 -2.67 21.94
CA ASP A 41 28.40 -1.47 22.36
C ASP A 41 28.13 -1.18 23.84
N PHE A 42 26.88 -1.28 24.28
CA PHE A 42 26.52 -1.07 25.69
C PHE A 42 27.14 -2.12 26.61
N VAL A 43 27.07 -3.40 26.23
CA VAL A 43 27.72 -4.50 26.98
C VAL A 43 29.23 -4.35 26.97
N GLY A 44 29.83 -3.93 25.84
CA GLY A 44 31.25 -3.62 25.73
C GLY A 44 31.68 -2.50 26.68
N LEU A 45 30.90 -1.42 26.76
CA LEU A 45 31.14 -0.31 27.70
C LEU A 45 31.09 -0.77 29.17
N ILE A 46 30.13 -1.62 29.53
CA ILE A 46 30.06 -2.20 30.88
C ILE A 46 31.30 -3.05 31.17
N ALA A 47 31.74 -3.87 30.21
CA ALA A 47 32.94 -4.69 30.36
C ALA A 47 34.20 -3.83 30.56
N VAL A 48 34.33 -2.71 29.83
CA VAL A 48 35.44 -1.74 30.03
C VAL A 48 35.40 -1.14 31.43
N ALA A 49 34.24 -0.70 31.90
CA ALA A 49 34.09 -0.10 33.22
C ALA A 49 34.42 -1.08 34.36
N VAL A 50 33.97 -2.34 34.25
CA VAL A 50 34.23 -3.38 35.27
C VAL A 50 35.69 -3.81 35.26
N ILE A 51 36.28 -4.07 34.09
CA ILE A 51 37.65 -4.58 33.99
C ILE A 51 38.66 -3.47 34.28
N GLY A 52 38.46 -2.27 33.70
CA GLY A 52 39.29 -1.11 33.96
C GLY A 52 39.19 -0.61 35.40
N GLY A 53 37.98 -0.64 35.99
CA GLY A 53 37.77 -0.35 37.42
C GLY A 53 38.47 -1.35 38.36
N GLY A 54 38.66 -2.59 37.90
CA GLY A 54 39.43 -3.62 38.59
C GLY A 54 40.95 -3.58 38.34
N GLY A 55 41.46 -2.58 37.60
CA GLY A 55 42.88 -2.47 37.24
C GLY A 55 43.34 -3.44 36.15
N GLY A 56 42.42 -4.16 35.52
CA GLY A 56 42.69 -5.05 34.39
C GLY A 56 42.72 -4.28 33.07
N ASP A 57 43.35 -4.88 32.07
CA ASP A 57 43.35 -4.36 30.70
C ASP A 57 42.13 -4.90 29.93
N PRO A 58 41.12 -4.07 29.64
CA PRO A 58 39.90 -4.50 28.95
C PRO A 58 40.18 -5.01 27.53
N GLU A 59 41.22 -4.52 26.84
CA GLU A 59 41.53 -4.92 25.46
C GLU A 59 42.09 -6.35 25.35
N LYS A 60 42.61 -6.88 26.45
CA LYS A 60 43.08 -8.26 26.56
C LYS A 60 41.95 -9.24 26.92
N SER A 61 40.78 -8.73 27.28
CA SER A 61 39.63 -9.58 27.65
C SER A 61 39.01 -10.26 26.43
N PRO A 62 38.84 -11.59 26.45
CA PRO A 62 38.15 -12.30 25.37
C PRO A 62 36.68 -11.86 25.25
N PHE A 63 36.06 -11.43 26.35
CA PHE A 63 34.70 -10.92 26.36
C PHE A 63 34.59 -9.58 25.63
N PHE A 64 35.50 -8.65 25.89
CA PHE A 64 35.53 -7.34 25.22
C PHE A 64 35.78 -7.49 23.71
N ARG A 65 36.69 -8.37 23.31
CA ARG A 65 36.95 -8.65 21.89
C ARG A 65 35.73 -9.23 21.18
N LEU A 66 35.01 -10.14 21.84
CA LEU A 66 33.80 -10.74 21.30
C LEU A 66 32.68 -9.71 21.13
N THR A 67 32.44 -8.85 22.14
CA THR A 67 31.40 -7.81 22.06
C THR A 67 31.71 -6.80 20.96
N THR A 68 32.96 -6.36 20.85
CA THR A 68 33.39 -5.43 19.80
C THR A 68 33.27 -6.05 18.42
N ALA A 69 33.64 -7.33 18.25
CA ALA A 69 33.47 -8.01 16.97
C ALA A 69 31.99 -8.09 16.53
N ILE A 70 31.08 -8.37 17.46
CA ILE A 70 29.64 -8.43 17.19
C ILE A 70 29.08 -7.03 16.86
N ALA A 71 29.52 -6.00 17.57
CA ALA A 71 29.13 -4.61 17.28
C ALA A 71 29.60 -4.17 15.89
N VAL A 72 30.83 -4.53 15.48
CA VAL A 72 31.35 -4.26 14.13
C VAL A 72 30.52 -4.96 13.06
N ILE A 73 30.14 -6.23 13.28
CA ILE A 73 29.24 -6.96 12.36
C ILE A 73 27.88 -6.24 12.27
N GLY A 74 27.34 -5.79 13.41
CA GLY A 74 26.12 -4.98 13.45
C GLY A 74 26.23 -3.69 12.62
N GLY A 75 27.35 -2.98 12.75
CA GLY A 75 27.65 -1.78 11.97
C GLY A 75 27.71 -2.04 10.47
N VAL A 76 28.40 -3.10 10.04
CA VAL A 76 28.48 -3.47 8.61
C VAL A 76 27.09 -3.83 8.05
N LEU A 77 26.28 -4.56 8.82
CA LEU A 77 24.91 -4.89 8.43
C LEU A 77 24.02 -3.64 8.30
N ALA A 78 24.14 -2.70 9.23
CA ALA A 78 23.41 -1.43 9.18
C ALA A 78 23.85 -0.54 8.00
N LEU A 79 25.14 -0.52 7.67
CA LEU A 79 25.69 0.26 6.56
C LEU A 79 25.41 -0.37 5.18
N ALA A 80 25.19 -1.68 5.12
CA ALA A 80 24.83 -2.39 3.90
C ALA A 80 23.34 -2.24 3.54
N SER A 81 22.49 -1.84 4.48
CA SER A 81 21.04 -1.72 4.27
C SER A 81 20.62 -0.81 3.10
N PRO A 82 21.30 0.31 2.78
CA PRO A 82 20.90 1.18 1.67
C PRO A 82 21.16 0.57 0.29
N PHE A 83 21.99 -0.49 0.21
CA PHE A 83 22.34 -1.17 -1.03
C PHE A 83 21.50 -2.43 -1.27
N LEU A 84 20.58 -2.74 -0.35
CA LEU A 84 19.69 -3.90 -0.42
C LEU A 84 18.30 -3.49 -0.90
N PRO A 85 17.53 -4.41 -1.51
CA PRO A 85 16.15 -4.14 -1.90
C PRO A 85 15.32 -3.74 -0.67
N SER A 86 14.79 -2.52 -0.67
CA SER A 86 13.93 -1.98 0.39
C SER A 86 12.45 -1.99 0.03
N HIS A 87 12.15 -2.15 -1.26
CA HIS A 87 10.81 -2.13 -1.82
C HIS A 87 10.60 -3.33 -2.75
N ASN A 88 9.34 -3.72 -2.94
CA ASN A 88 9.00 -4.62 -4.02
C ASN A 88 9.07 -3.84 -5.33
N ASP A 89 10.14 -4.02 -6.11
CA ASP A 89 10.29 -3.46 -7.47
C ASP A 89 9.40 -4.15 -8.52
N ALA A 90 8.36 -4.86 -8.08
CA ALA A 90 7.34 -5.35 -8.98
C ALA A 90 6.72 -4.11 -9.64
N ARG A 91 7.05 -3.86 -10.91
CA ARG A 91 6.37 -2.84 -11.72
C ARG A 91 4.92 -3.27 -11.91
N ILE A 92 4.06 -3.00 -10.93
CA ILE A 92 2.62 -3.19 -11.07
C ILE A 92 2.14 -2.00 -11.91
N SER A 93 1.63 -2.28 -13.09
CA SER A 93 0.97 -1.26 -13.92
C SER A 93 -0.20 -0.65 -13.15
N GLU A 94 -0.46 0.64 -13.37
CA GLU A 94 -1.62 1.33 -12.79
C GLU A 94 -2.90 0.52 -13.06
N PRO A 95 -3.67 0.15 -12.02
CA PRO A 95 -4.92 -0.58 -12.20
C PRO A 95 -5.93 0.25 -13.00
N PRO A 96 -6.91 -0.38 -13.67
CA PRO A 96 -7.95 0.36 -14.38
C PRO A 96 -8.73 1.27 -13.42
N THR A 97 -9.15 2.44 -13.90
CA THR A 97 -9.96 3.37 -13.09
C THR A 97 -11.34 2.77 -12.78
N LEU A 98 -12.04 3.31 -11.78
CA LEU A 98 -13.38 2.84 -11.43
C LEU A 98 -14.35 2.93 -12.62
N THR A 99 -14.27 4.02 -13.40
CA THR A 99 -15.05 4.22 -14.62
C THR A 99 -14.79 3.11 -15.64
N GLU A 100 -13.52 2.85 -15.98
CA GLU A 100 -13.14 1.79 -16.93
C GLU A 100 -13.59 0.40 -16.44
N GLN A 101 -13.51 0.15 -15.14
CA GLN A 101 -13.93 -1.11 -14.55
C GLN A 101 -15.46 -1.28 -14.62
N ILE A 102 -16.24 -0.21 -14.44
CA ILE A 102 -17.70 -0.21 -14.62
C ILE A 102 -18.05 -0.42 -16.09
N GLU A 103 -17.41 0.30 -17.02
CA GLU A 103 -17.61 0.15 -18.46
C GLU A 103 -17.39 -1.31 -18.90
N ARG A 104 -16.30 -1.94 -18.47
CA ARG A 104 -16.04 -3.36 -18.74
C ARG A 104 -17.08 -4.29 -18.11
N THR A 105 -17.47 -4.02 -16.87
CA THR A 105 -18.39 -4.89 -16.13
C THR A 105 -19.81 -4.86 -16.70
N TRP A 106 -20.25 -3.72 -17.23
CA TRP A 106 -21.59 -3.55 -17.82
C TRP A 106 -21.58 -3.51 -19.35
N ASN A 107 -20.41 -3.66 -19.99
CA ASN A 107 -20.20 -3.54 -21.42
C ASN A 107 -20.79 -2.23 -21.98
N LEU A 108 -20.36 -1.12 -21.38
CA LEU A 108 -20.66 0.24 -21.84
C LEU A 108 -19.55 0.69 -22.79
N ASP A 109 -19.89 1.56 -23.73
CA ASP A 109 -18.91 2.20 -24.61
C ASP A 109 -18.15 3.30 -23.86
N GLU A 110 -18.86 4.05 -23.02
CA GLU A 110 -18.32 5.15 -22.22
C GLU A 110 -19.26 5.45 -21.03
N LEU A 111 -18.69 5.84 -19.89
CA LEU A 111 -19.38 6.36 -18.73
C LEU A 111 -18.83 7.74 -18.34
N ASP A 112 -19.60 8.79 -18.60
CA ASP A 112 -19.16 10.18 -18.42
C ASP A 112 -20.14 11.00 -17.57
N GLY A 113 -19.73 12.22 -17.18
CA GLY A 113 -20.58 13.21 -16.54
C GLY A 113 -21.01 12.85 -15.11
N CYS A 114 -20.27 11.95 -14.46
CA CYS A 114 -20.57 11.49 -13.10
C CYS A 114 -20.51 12.64 -12.08
N ARG A 115 -21.62 12.87 -11.36
CA ARG A 115 -21.75 13.87 -10.29
C ARG A 115 -22.37 13.25 -9.05
N ASN A 116 -21.73 13.47 -7.90
CA ASN A 116 -22.20 13.00 -6.60
C ASN A 116 -23.60 13.58 -6.25
N MET A 117 -24.49 12.76 -5.69
CA MET A 117 -25.85 13.14 -5.25
C MET A 117 -25.97 13.40 -3.74
N GLY A 118 -24.90 13.20 -2.97
CA GLY A 118 -24.87 13.36 -1.52
C GLY A 118 -24.96 14.82 -1.06
N HIS A 119 -25.65 15.02 0.06
CA HIS A 119 -25.75 16.31 0.74
C HIS A 119 -24.48 16.59 1.58
N GLY A 120 -23.45 17.18 0.98
CA GLY A 120 -22.21 17.56 1.69
C GLY A 120 -21.48 18.72 1.01
N LEU A 121 -21.14 19.75 1.79
CA LEU A 121 -20.67 21.08 1.42
C LEU A 121 -19.22 21.18 0.88
N THR A 122 -18.78 20.27 0.00
CA THR A 122 -17.48 20.42 -0.68
C THR A 122 -17.53 19.90 -2.11
N ASP A 123 -17.41 20.82 -3.07
CA ASP A 123 -17.01 20.63 -4.48
C ASP A 123 -17.35 19.28 -5.14
N ASN A 124 -18.65 19.04 -5.36
CA ASN A 124 -19.23 18.21 -6.42
C ASN A 124 -18.30 17.13 -7.05
N PRO A 125 -17.83 16.12 -6.28
CA PRO A 125 -16.75 15.26 -6.74
C PRO A 125 -17.24 14.33 -7.84
N SER A 126 -16.41 14.19 -8.88
CA SER A 126 -16.56 13.15 -9.89
C SER A 126 -16.40 11.76 -9.25
N LEU A 127 -16.70 10.72 -10.02
CA LEU A 127 -16.55 9.33 -9.55
C LEU A 127 -15.10 9.09 -9.05
N PRO A 128 -14.89 8.49 -7.85
CA PRO A 128 -13.55 8.26 -7.34
C PRO A 128 -12.75 7.34 -8.26
N LYS A 129 -11.50 7.71 -8.56
CA LYS A 129 -10.66 6.96 -9.50
C LYS A 129 -10.08 5.66 -8.93
N SER A 130 -9.67 5.70 -7.66
CA SER A 130 -8.81 4.69 -7.01
C SER A 130 -9.36 4.16 -5.68
N GLY A 131 -10.65 4.39 -5.38
CA GLY A 131 -11.31 3.91 -4.17
C GLY A 131 -12.81 3.74 -4.35
N LEU A 132 -13.42 2.95 -3.45
CA LEU A 132 -14.87 2.83 -3.33
C LEU A 132 -15.30 3.66 -2.13
N GLU A 133 -15.91 4.80 -2.41
CA GLU A 133 -16.57 5.63 -1.40
C GLU A 133 -18.07 5.33 -1.45
N ASP A 134 -18.72 5.17 -0.30
CA ASP A 134 -20.16 4.93 -0.26
C ASP A 134 -20.91 6.17 -0.76
N GLY A 135 -21.86 5.98 -1.67
CA GLY A 135 -22.63 7.10 -2.21
C GLY A 135 -23.37 6.79 -3.50
N ASP A 136 -23.99 7.83 -4.04
CA ASP A 136 -24.73 7.82 -5.30
C ASP A 136 -24.18 8.88 -6.24
N TRP A 137 -23.95 8.52 -7.50
CA TRP A 137 -23.51 9.43 -8.56
C TRP A 137 -24.45 9.35 -9.75
N LYS A 138 -24.94 10.49 -10.24
CA LYS A 138 -25.60 10.58 -11.55
C LYS A 138 -24.54 10.60 -12.63
N CYS A 139 -24.58 9.64 -13.55
CA CYS A 139 -23.70 9.54 -14.69
C CYS A 139 -24.50 9.40 -15.99
N VAL A 140 -23.81 9.56 -17.11
CA VAL A 140 -24.31 9.31 -18.44
C VAL A 140 -23.57 8.09 -18.99
N ALA A 141 -24.29 7.01 -19.25
CA ALA A 141 -23.75 5.82 -19.89
C ALA A 141 -24.06 5.86 -21.40
N TYR A 142 -23.09 5.47 -22.21
CA TYR A 142 -23.23 5.25 -23.63
C TYR A 142 -23.19 3.74 -23.92
N THR A 143 -24.14 3.25 -24.71
CA THR A 143 -24.20 1.84 -25.12
C THR A 143 -24.77 1.75 -26.52
N ASP A 144 -24.04 1.18 -27.48
CA ASP A 144 -24.45 1.07 -28.88
C ASP A 144 -24.88 2.44 -29.47
N ASN A 145 -24.14 3.51 -29.17
CA ASN A 145 -24.44 4.92 -29.49
C ASN A 145 -25.74 5.47 -28.84
N GLN A 146 -26.34 4.77 -27.89
CA GLN A 146 -27.47 5.28 -27.11
C GLN A 146 -26.98 5.90 -25.81
N ARG A 147 -27.43 7.12 -25.54
CA ARG A 147 -27.16 7.84 -24.30
C ARG A 147 -28.25 7.53 -23.26
N ALA A 148 -27.87 7.08 -22.08
CA ALA A 148 -28.78 6.84 -20.97
C ALA A 148 -28.27 7.47 -19.68
N GLU A 149 -29.15 8.16 -18.95
CA GLU A 149 -28.85 8.59 -17.58
C GLU A 149 -28.92 7.39 -16.63
N VAL A 150 -27.85 7.20 -15.87
CA VAL A 150 -27.72 6.11 -14.90
C VAL A 150 -27.27 6.64 -13.55
N THR A 151 -27.60 5.92 -12.50
CA THR A 151 -27.09 6.14 -11.15
C THR A 151 -26.09 5.06 -10.81
N VAL A 152 -24.86 5.45 -10.53
CA VAL A 152 -23.86 4.58 -9.90
C VAL A 152 -24.09 4.66 -8.39
N HIS A 153 -24.37 3.50 -7.77
CA HIS A 153 -24.50 3.36 -6.33
C HIS A 153 -23.33 2.54 -5.81
N ILE A 154 -22.61 3.04 -4.83
CA ILE A 154 -21.48 2.34 -4.20
C ILE A 154 -21.84 2.09 -2.73
N LYS A 155 -21.63 0.84 -2.30
CA LYS A 155 -21.82 0.43 -0.91
C LYS A 155 -20.81 -0.65 -0.53
N GLY A 156 -19.83 -0.27 0.27
CA GLY A 156 -18.62 -1.05 0.55
C GLY A 156 -17.97 -1.48 -0.77
N ASP A 157 -17.65 -2.77 -0.88
CA ASP A 157 -16.96 -3.33 -2.05
C ASP A 157 -17.89 -3.63 -3.23
N LYS A 158 -19.09 -3.05 -3.25
CA LYS A 158 -20.13 -3.37 -4.23
C LYS A 158 -20.60 -2.13 -4.97
N VAL A 159 -20.68 -2.27 -6.28
CA VAL A 159 -21.14 -1.22 -7.19
C VAL A 159 -22.42 -1.64 -7.90
N GLY A 160 -23.44 -0.80 -7.89
CA GLY A 160 -24.67 -0.97 -8.65
C GLY A 160 -24.80 0.12 -9.70
N LEU A 161 -25.33 -0.27 -10.86
CA LEU A 161 -25.70 0.67 -11.91
C LEU A 161 -27.21 0.59 -12.11
N TYR A 162 -27.91 1.71 -12.01
CA TYR A 162 -29.37 1.79 -12.05
C TYR A 162 -29.83 2.78 -13.11
N LYS A 163 -30.93 2.48 -13.79
CA LYS A 163 -31.62 3.39 -14.70
C LYS A 163 -32.40 4.44 -13.90
N ALA A 164 -32.87 5.50 -14.58
CA ALA A 164 -33.74 6.51 -14.00
C ALA A 164 -35.05 5.96 -13.41
N ASP A 165 -35.54 4.80 -13.87
CA ASP A 165 -36.71 4.11 -13.32
C ASP A 165 -36.41 3.29 -12.05
N GLY A 166 -35.19 3.39 -11.52
CA GLY A 166 -34.72 2.66 -10.34
C GLY A 166 -34.38 1.19 -10.59
N LYS A 167 -34.55 0.67 -11.82
CA LYS A 167 -34.18 -0.71 -12.14
C LYS A 167 -32.68 -0.84 -12.35
N ALA A 168 -32.12 -1.94 -11.86
CA ALA A 168 -30.72 -2.25 -12.09
C ALA A 168 -30.44 -2.45 -13.59
N LEU A 169 -29.37 -1.83 -14.09
CA LEU A 169 -28.83 -2.14 -15.39
C LEU A 169 -28.20 -3.53 -15.33
N LEU A 170 -28.69 -4.44 -16.17
CA LEU A 170 -28.12 -5.77 -16.30
C LEU A 170 -26.79 -5.65 -17.04
N ALA A 171 -25.74 -6.22 -16.45
CA ALA A 171 -24.48 -6.42 -17.16
C ALA A 171 -24.73 -7.39 -18.31
N LYS A 172 -24.58 -6.93 -19.55
CA LYS A 172 -24.54 -7.81 -20.71
C LYS A 172 -23.13 -8.39 -20.78
N GLY A 173 -22.99 -9.70 -20.72
CA GLY A 173 -21.74 -10.34 -21.11
C GLY A 173 -21.50 -10.07 -22.59
N LYS A 174 -20.27 -9.73 -22.98
CA LYS A 174 -19.79 -10.05 -24.32
C LYS A 174 -19.60 -11.56 -24.32
N ASP A 175 -20.49 -12.27 -25.02
CA ASP A 175 -20.24 -13.66 -25.41
C ASP A 175 -18.96 -13.74 -26.27
#